data_AF-A0A1U7HG47-F1
#
_entry.id   AF-A0A1U7HG47-F1
#
_cell.length_a   1.000
_cell.length_b   1.000
_cell.length_c   1.000
_cell.angle_alpha   90.00
_cell.angle_beta   90.00
_cell.angle_gamma   90.00
#
_symmetry.space_group_name_H-M   'P 1'
#
loop_
_entity.id
_entity.type
_entity.pdbx_description
1 polymer ?
#
loop_
_entity_poly.entity_id
_entity_poly.type
_entity_poly.pdbx_seq_one_letter_code
_entity_poly.pdbx_strand_id
1 'polypeptide(L)'
;MGLQGLPKKSTRWIIGSVAMGIAFTGAIALYSISHLQSAKETTSESARVPQLKKVTALGRLEPEAEVVPVAAPIALDGDRVAQLFVKEGDRVKAGQVIAILDSRDRLQDEVAQARERVKMAQAKLAQVKAGAKTGEIQAQQAAIARLEAEQSTEIEAQKATIARIEAERHTEIEAQKAAIEQIKVQLANAEVEYKRYQTLFKEGATAASLLDNKRLAFQTAQQQLNEAQANLKRIQTSRGQELNEARATLRRIQTSRSQQLKQAKATLDQIAEVRSVDVRSAQAEVDNAIAALKQTQTNLNQVYIRAPMAGRILKIHTRPGAKISDSGIVEIAQTDQMLVVAEVYQTDIGKVRLGQQAVITSNTFPGELRGTVSEIGWQVSRQNVFSNQPGENLDRRVVEVKIRLDPEDSKRVERLTNLQVQTAIAL
;
A
#
# COMPACT_ATOMS: atom_id res chain seq x y z
N MET A 1 35.95 -121.56 13.48
CA MET A 1 37.40 -121.89 13.34
C MET A 1 38.18 -120.78 14.00
N GLY A 2 39.15 -120.98 14.88
CA GLY A 2 39.62 -122.21 15.52
C GLY A 2 40.36 -121.88 16.82
N LEU A 3 40.14 -122.72 17.82
CA LEU A 3 40.66 -122.71 19.19
C LEU A 3 42.19 -122.86 19.30
N GLN A 4 42.73 -122.22 20.35
CA GLN A 4 43.75 -122.68 21.31
C GLN A 4 44.93 -123.60 20.88
N GLY A 5 46.14 -123.26 21.35
CA GLY A 5 47.34 -124.12 21.29
C GLY A 5 48.44 -123.77 22.32
N LEU A 6 48.43 -124.48 23.45
CA LEU A 6 49.44 -124.56 24.53
C LEU A 6 50.57 -125.59 24.15
N PRO A 7 51.57 -126.01 24.99
CA PRO A 7 52.23 -125.45 26.21
C PRO A 7 53.79 -125.71 26.33
N LYS A 8 54.36 -125.48 27.54
CA LYS A 8 55.62 -126.06 28.15
C LYS A 8 56.98 -125.59 27.55
N LYS A 9 58.14 -125.55 28.23
CA LYS A 9 58.68 -125.87 29.60
C LYS A 9 59.99 -125.01 29.79
N SER A 10 60.77 -124.94 30.88
CA SER A 10 60.77 -125.48 32.27
C SER A 10 61.73 -124.67 33.19
N THR A 11 61.49 -124.76 34.50
CA THR A 11 62.23 -124.18 35.66
C THR A 11 63.70 -124.63 35.84
N ARG A 12 64.57 -123.74 36.37
CA ARG A 12 65.53 -124.01 37.47
C ARG A 12 65.68 -122.77 38.38
N TRP A 13 65.91 -122.99 39.69
CA TRP A 13 65.91 -121.99 40.77
C TRP A 13 67.08 -122.29 41.73
N ILE A 14 67.84 -121.28 42.18
CA ILE A 14 68.67 -121.20 43.42
C ILE A 14 68.81 -119.67 43.68
N ILE A 15 68.07 -118.99 44.57
CA ILE A 15 68.05 -118.94 46.06
C ILE A 15 69.35 -118.41 46.72
N GLY A 16 69.22 -117.30 47.49
CA GLY A 16 70.13 -116.86 48.57
C GLY A 16 70.65 -115.41 48.43
N SER A 17 69.99 -114.34 48.93
CA SER A 17 69.86 -113.87 50.34
C SER A 17 71.14 -113.22 50.93
N VAL A 18 71.16 -112.10 51.67
CA VAL A 18 70.16 -111.09 52.13
C VAL A 18 70.91 -109.87 52.74
N ALA A 19 70.19 -108.77 53.07
CA ALA A 19 70.57 -107.61 53.93
C ALA A 19 71.35 -106.43 53.26
N MET A 20 70.92 -105.15 53.24
CA MET A 20 70.32 -104.22 54.25
C MET A 20 71.42 -103.40 54.98
N GLY A 21 71.37 -102.07 55.14
CA GLY A 21 70.46 -101.04 54.63
C GLY A 21 70.49 -99.75 55.49
N ILE A 22 70.68 -98.57 54.87
CA ILE A 22 70.54 -97.20 55.44
C ILE A 22 70.01 -96.35 54.26
N ALA A 23 68.73 -95.96 54.18
CA ALA A 23 68.03 -94.88 54.92
C ALA A 23 68.54 -93.45 54.57
N PHE A 24 67.76 -92.36 54.46
CA PHE A 24 66.32 -92.08 54.32
C PHE A 24 66.20 -90.53 54.29
N THR A 25 66.73 -89.83 53.28
CA THR A 25 66.73 -88.33 53.25
C THR A 25 66.64 -87.67 51.87
N GLY A 26 66.51 -88.40 50.76
CA GLY A 26 66.55 -87.82 49.40
C GLY A 26 65.22 -87.63 48.66
N ALA A 27 64.11 -88.18 49.16
CA ALA A 27 62.93 -88.50 48.33
C ALA A 27 61.78 -87.48 48.32
N ILE A 28 61.97 -86.26 48.84
CA ILE A 28 60.89 -85.25 48.97
C ILE A 28 61.14 -83.98 48.13
N ALA A 29 62.34 -83.81 47.53
CA ALA A 29 62.73 -82.57 46.86
C ALA A 29 62.55 -82.52 45.32
N LEU A 30 62.02 -83.57 44.67
CA LEU A 30 61.96 -83.66 43.19
C LEU A 30 60.59 -84.10 42.62
N TYR A 31 59.51 -84.05 43.40
CA TYR A 31 58.16 -84.46 42.97
C TYR A 31 57.26 -83.29 42.50
N SER A 32 57.79 -82.08 42.29
CA SER A 32 57.01 -80.85 42.06
C SER A 32 57.34 -80.08 40.77
N ILE A 33 57.87 -80.74 39.74
CA ILE A 33 58.19 -80.11 38.43
C ILE A 33 57.57 -80.84 37.21
N SER A 34 56.90 -82.00 37.38
CA SER A 34 56.42 -82.86 36.27
C SER A 34 54.91 -82.78 35.94
N HIS A 35 54.20 -81.74 36.40
CA HIS A 35 52.76 -81.52 36.10
C HIS A 35 52.44 -80.16 35.46
N LEU A 36 53.27 -79.72 34.52
CA LEU A 36 52.84 -78.82 33.46
C LEU A 36 52.53 -79.65 32.20
N GLN A 37 51.27 -80.05 32.08
CA GLN A 37 50.78 -80.82 30.94
C GLN A 37 50.86 -80.04 29.64
N SER A 38 51.16 -80.77 28.55
CA SER A 38 51.06 -80.27 27.18
C SER A 38 49.63 -79.85 26.84
N ALA A 39 49.42 -78.55 26.61
CA ALA A 39 48.34 -78.05 25.77
C ALA A 39 48.97 -77.52 24.48
N LYS A 40 48.92 -78.33 23.42
CA LYS A 40 49.40 -77.98 22.09
C LYS A 40 48.33 -77.12 21.42
N GLU A 41 48.36 -75.81 21.67
CA GLU A 41 47.43 -74.88 21.01
C GLU A 41 47.71 -74.83 19.51
N THR A 42 46.90 -75.58 18.77
CA THR A 42 46.70 -75.39 17.34
C THR A 42 46.19 -73.97 17.13
N THR A 43 46.94 -73.16 16.38
CA THR A 43 46.49 -71.88 15.85
C THR A 43 45.32 -72.09 14.88
N SER A 44 44.12 -72.23 15.43
CA SER A 44 42.91 -71.87 14.69
C SER A 44 42.92 -70.35 14.57
N GLU A 45 43.22 -69.89 13.36
CA GLU A 45 42.97 -68.53 12.92
C GLU A 45 41.45 -68.30 12.87
N SER A 46 40.87 -68.09 14.06
CA SER A 46 39.51 -67.58 14.18
C SER A 46 39.50 -66.22 13.52
N ALA A 47 38.79 -66.14 12.39
CA ALA A 47 38.65 -64.92 11.62
C ALA A 47 38.23 -63.79 12.56
N ARG A 48 39.15 -62.86 12.83
CA ARG A 48 38.83 -61.61 13.50
C ARG A 48 37.93 -60.85 12.55
N VAL A 49 36.62 -61.04 12.70
CA VAL A 49 35.61 -60.10 12.20
C VAL A 49 36.11 -58.73 12.65
N PRO A 50 36.44 -57.80 11.73
CA PRO A 50 36.97 -56.51 12.13
C PRO A 50 35.90 -55.86 12.99
N GLN A 51 36.17 -55.73 14.28
CA GLN A 51 35.35 -54.88 15.14
C GLN A 51 35.52 -53.46 14.60
N LEU A 52 34.55 -53.01 13.79
CA LEU A 52 34.49 -51.65 13.30
C LEU A 52 34.64 -50.76 14.54
N LYS A 53 35.73 -50.00 14.57
CA LYS A 53 35.91 -48.97 15.58
C LYS A 53 34.77 -47.98 15.36
N LYS A 54 33.99 -47.71 16.40
CA LYS A 54 32.88 -46.75 16.36
C LYS A 54 33.18 -45.60 17.30
N VAL A 55 32.78 -44.39 16.92
CA VAL A 55 32.73 -43.24 17.84
C VAL A 55 31.34 -43.20 18.45
N THR A 56 31.27 -43.35 19.77
CA THR A 56 30.03 -43.30 20.53
C THR A 56 29.80 -41.91 21.12
N ALA A 57 28.61 -41.36 20.92
CA ALA A 57 28.21 -40.08 21.48
C ALA A 57 26.77 -40.13 21.99
N LEU A 58 26.47 -39.35 23.03
CA LEU A 58 25.09 -39.05 23.40
C LEU A 58 24.53 -38.03 22.41
N GLY A 59 23.24 -38.07 22.16
CA GLY A 59 22.58 -37.09 21.33
C GLY A 59 21.12 -36.93 21.66
N ARG A 60 20.45 -36.05 20.93
CA ARG A 60 19.00 -35.81 21.02
C ARG A 60 18.37 -35.82 19.62
N LEU A 61 17.15 -36.33 19.54
CA LEU A 61 16.36 -36.28 18.30
C LEU A 61 15.81 -34.88 18.08
N GLU A 62 16.02 -34.32 16.90
CA GLU A 62 15.43 -33.05 16.47
C GLU A 62 14.83 -33.20 15.07
N PRO A 63 13.79 -32.44 14.72
CA PRO A 63 13.34 -32.29 13.33
C PRO A 63 14.43 -31.62 12.49
N GLU A 64 14.48 -31.91 11.18
CA GLU A 64 15.54 -31.35 10.31
C GLU A 64 15.47 -29.81 10.17
N ALA A 65 14.27 -29.26 10.14
CA ALA A 65 14.05 -27.83 10.26
C ALA A 65 13.84 -27.45 11.74
N GLU A 66 14.43 -26.33 12.15
CA GLU A 66 14.28 -25.76 13.49
C GLU A 66 12.79 -25.64 13.90
N VAL A 67 12.53 -25.81 15.20
CA VAL A 67 11.21 -25.61 15.78
C VAL A 67 10.88 -24.11 15.76
N VAL A 68 9.96 -23.69 14.89
CA VAL A 68 9.58 -22.29 14.76
C VAL A 68 8.36 -21.98 15.65
N PRO A 69 8.49 -21.09 16.64
CA PRO A 69 7.35 -20.58 17.39
C PRO A 69 6.55 -19.61 16.51
N VAL A 70 5.24 -19.83 16.43
CA VAL A 70 4.33 -18.93 15.71
C VAL A 70 3.73 -17.93 16.70
N ALA A 71 4.30 -16.73 16.73
CA ALA A 71 3.82 -15.60 17.51
C ALA A 71 2.83 -14.72 16.72
N ALA A 72 2.15 -13.80 17.42
CA ALA A 72 1.40 -12.74 16.77
C ALA A 72 2.35 -11.69 16.15
N PRO A 73 1.92 -10.97 15.08
CA PRO A 73 2.63 -9.79 14.61
C PRO A 73 2.73 -8.72 15.72
N ILE A 74 3.84 -7.98 15.77
CA ILE A 74 4.14 -6.97 16.82
C ILE A 74 3.00 -5.96 17.02
N ALA A 75 2.27 -5.59 15.95
CA ALA A 75 1.14 -4.66 16.01
C ALA A 75 -0.07 -5.19 16.80
N LEU A 76 -0.14 -6.50 17.06
CA LEU A 76 -1.17 -7.21 17.83
C LEU A 76 -0.55 -7.97 19.02
N ASP A 77 0.63 -7.54 19.48
CA ASP A 77 1.25 -8.13 20.66
C ASP A 77 0.37 -7.94 21.90
N GLY A 78 0.27 -9.00 22.69
CA GLY A 78 -0.60 -9.07 23.85
C GLY A 78 -2.11 -9.08 23.57
N ASP A 79 -2.54 -9.32 22.33
CA ASP A 79 -3.93 -9.68 22.02
C ASP A 79 -4.27 -11.10 22.55
N ARG A 80 -5.54 -11.50 22.48
CA ARG A 80 -6.03 -12.81 22.93
C ARG A 80 -6.36 -13.71 21.75
N VAL A 81 -6.19 -15.02 21.92
CA VAL A 81 -6.68 -16.00 20.95
C VAL A 81 -8.19 -16.16 21.16
N ALA A 82 -9.02 -15.81 20.17
CA ALA A 82 -10.46 -16.08 20.21
C ALA A 82 -10.77 -17.52 19.78
N GLN A 83 -10.12 -17.98 18.70
CA GLN A 83 -10.33 -19.33 18.15
C GLN A 83 -9.00 -19.97 17.76
N LEU A 84 -8.86 -21.26 18.02
CA LEU A 84 -7.72 -22.09 17.65
C LEU A 84 -8.22 -23.29 16.84
N PHE A 85 -7.68 -23.48 15.64
CA PHE A 85 -8.14 -24.47 14.65
C PHE A 85 -7.28 -25.74 14.57
N VAL A 86 -6.27 -25.85 15.44
CA VAL A 86 -5.28 -26.94 15.42
C VAL A 86 -5.08 -27.53 16.82
N LYS A 87 -4.66 -28.79 16.85
CA LYS A 87 -4.29 -29.56 18.03
C LYS A 87 -2.84 -30.03 17.93
N GLU A 88 -2.24 -30.40 19.05
CA GLU A 88 -0.91 -31.01 19.09
C GLU A 88 -0.91 -32.32 18.29
N GLY A 89 0.07 -32.50 17.40
CA GLY A 89 0.16 -33.61 16.46
C GLY A 89 -0.49 -33.38 15.09
N ASP A 90 -1.31 -32.33 14.91
CA ASP A 90 -1.91 -32.01 13.61
C ASP A 90 -0.86 -31.58 12.57
N ARG A 91 -1.00 -32.04 11.33
CA ARG A 91 -0.23 -31.54 10.18
C ARG A 91 -0.89 -30.28 9.61
N VAL A 92 -0.09 -29.25 9.36
CA VAL A 92 -0.50 -27.97 8.77
C VAL A 92 0.31 -27.65 7.50
N LYS A 93 -0.30 -26.91 6.58
CA LYS A 93 0.34 -26.39 5.37
C LYS A 93 0.80 -24.94 5.58
N ALA A 94 1.85 -24.52 4.87
CA ALA A 94 2.24 -23.11 4.82
C ALA A 94 1.05 -22.21 4.42
N GLY A 95 0.84 -21.11 5.14
CA GLY A 95 -0.28 -20.18 4.92
C GLY A 95 -1.63 -20.62 5.49
N GLN A 96 -1.76 -21.84 6.01
CA GLN A 96 -2.98 -22.32 6.68
C GLN A 96 -3.26 -21.50 7.94
N VAL A 97 -4.50 -21.03 8.11
CA VAL A 97 -4.92 -20.33 9.34
C VAL A 97 -4.95 -21.34 10.49
N ILE A 98 -4.23 -21.02 11.55
CA ILE A 98 -4.15 -21.85 12.76
C ILE A 98 -4.89 -21.22 13.94
N ALA A 99 -4.98 -19.90 14.00
CA ALA A 99 -5.70 -19.17 15.05
C ALA A 99 -6.30 -17.85 14.50
N ILE A 100 -7.33 -17.36 15.19
CA ILE A 100 -7.92 -16.03 15.02
C ILE A 100 -7.86 -15.30 16.35
N LEU A 101 -7.43 -14.04 16.32
CA LEU A 101 -7.35 -13.19 17.51
C LEU A 101 -8.68 -12.48 17.81
N ASP A 102 -8.86 -12.08 19.08
CA ASP A 102 -10.07 -11.45 19.62
C ASP A 102 -10.35 -10.06 19.03
N SER A 103 -9.29 -9.34 18.61
CA SER A 103 -9.43 -8.05 17.92
C SER A 103 -10.11 -8.11 16.53
N ARG A 104 -10.46 -9.30 16.02
CA ARG A 104 -11.11 -9.51 14.72
C ARG A 104 -12.27 -8.57 14.47
N ASP A 105 -13.26 -8.58 15.36
CA ASP A 105 -14.53 -7.92 15.11
C ASP A 105 -14.37 -6.40 15.17
N ARG A 106 -13.57 -5.91 16.14
CA ARG A 106 -13.16 -4.50 16.22
C ARG A 106 -12.45 -4.04 14.95
N LEU A 107 -11.49 -4.81 14.44
CA LEU A 107 -10.75 -4.47 13.22
C LEU A 107 -11.61 -4.60 11.96
N GLN A 108 -12.63 -5.47 11.97
CA GLN A 108 -13.63 -5.56 10.91
C GLN A 108 -14.53 -4.31 10.87
N ASP A 109 -14.93 -3.80 12.04
CA ASP A 109 -15.66 -2.54 12.17
C ASP A 109 -14.79 -1.32 11.79
N GLU A 110 -13.51 -1.30 12.15
CA GLU A 110 -12.56 -0.27 11.69
C GLU A 110 -12.43 -0.25 10.16
N VAL A 111 -12.37 -1.43 9.52
CA VAL A 111 -12.39 -1.55 8.04
C VAL A 111 -13.71 -1.06 7.45
N ALA A 112 -14.85 -1.34 8.10
CA ALA A 112 -16.16 -0.82 7.66
C ALA A 112 -16.21 0.71 7.75
N GLN A 113 -15.78 1.30 8.86
CA GLN A 113 -15.67 2.75 9.03
C GLN A 113 -14.73 3.38 8.00
N ALA A 114 -13.58 2.77 7.73
CA ALA A 114 -12.63 3.26 6.73
C ALA A 114 -13.22 3.22 5.30
N ARG A 115 -14.04 2.22 4.96
CA ARG A 115 -14.78 2.18 3.69
C ARG A 115 -15.79 3.32 3.57
N GLU A 116 -16.52 3.64 4.64
CA GLU A 116 -17.44 4.79 4.62
C GLU A 116 -16.68 6.13 4.51
N ARG A 117 -15.49 6.27 5.12
CA ARG A 117 -14.63 7.45 4.90
C ARG A 117 -14.20 7.61 3.43
N VAL A 118 -13.86 6.51 2.75
CA VAL A 118 -13.57 6.53 1.30
C VAL A 118 -14.78 6.98 0.49
N LYS A 119 -15.98 6.43 0.76
CA LYS A 119 -17.22 6.85 0.09
C LYS A 119 -17.53 8.33 0.32
N MET A 120 -17.36 8.83 1.55
CA MET A 120 -17.55 10.25 1.89
C MET A 120 -16.58 11.16 1.13
N ALA A 121 -15.30 10.79 1.06
CA ALA A 121 -14.30 11.53 0.27
C ALA A 121 -14.62 11.49 -1.23
N GLN A 122 -15.05 10.34 -1.76
CA GLN A 122 -15.48 10.21 -3.17
C GLN A 122 -16.72 11.06 -3.48
N ALA A 123 -17.71 11.08 -2.58
CA ALA A 123 -18.88 11.95 -2.69
C ALA A 123 -18.48 13.44 -2.65
N LYS A 124 -17.50 13.80 -1.80
CA LYS A 124 -16.96 15.16 -1.73
C LYS A 124 -16.23 15.55 -3.02
N LEU A 125 -15.41 14.67 -3.58
CA LEU A 125 -14.74 14.86 -4.87
C LEU A 125 -15.76 14.99 -6.02
N ALA A 126 -16.83 14.19 -6.02
CA ALA A 126 -17.92 14.31 -6.98
C ALA A 126 -18.65 15.66 -6.86
N GLN A 127 -18.93 16.12 -5.63
CA GLN A 127 -19.52 17.43 -5.35
C GLN A 127 -18.62 18.57 -5.89
N VAL A 128 -17.31 18.51 -5.65
CA VAL A 128 -16.36 19.53 -6.14
C VAL A 128 -16.26 19.49 -7.67
N LYS A 129 -16.24 18.31 -8.30
CA LYS A 129 -16.23 18.16 -9.76
C LYS A 129 -17.52 18.62 -10.44
N ALA A 130 -18.66 18.53 -9.75
CA ALA A 130 -19.94 19.03 -10.24
C ALA A 130 -20.03 20.57 -10.23
N GLY A 131 -19.21 21.24 -9.41
CA GLY A 131 -19.15 22.71 -9.33
C GLY A 131 -20.36 23.33 -8.65
N ALA A 132 -20.74 24.54 -9.09
CA ALA A 132 -21.94 25.22 -8.60
C ALA A 132 -23.22 24.46 -8.98
N LYS A 133 -24.29 24.71 -8.23
CA LYS A 133 -25.56 24.03 -8.47
C LYS A 133 -26.15 24.50 -9.80
N THR A 134 -26.76 23.59 -10.57
CA THR A 134 -27.43 23.93 -11.82
C THR A 134 -28.46 25.05 -11.66
N GLY A 135 -29.16 25.12 -10.52
CA GLY A 135 -30.09 26.21 -10.21
C GLY A 135 -29.44 27.58 -10.00
N GLU A 136 -28.20 27.65 -9.49
CA GLU A 136 -27.45 28.91 -9.32
C GLU A 136 -27.00 29.44 -10.69
N ILE A 137 -26.51 28.55 -11.56
CA ILE A 137 -26.17 28.84 -12.97
C ILE A 137 -27.41 29.33 -13.73
N GLN A 138 -28.54 28.62 -13.63
CA GLN A 138 -29.80 29.00 -14.29
C GLN A 138 -30.36 30.34 -13.79
N ALA A 139 -30.31 30.60 -12.48
CA ALA A 139 -30.75 31.88 -11.91
C ALA A 139 -29.90 33.05 -12.43
N GLN A 140 -28.58 32.87 -12.52
CA GLN A 140 -27.69 33.90 -13.06
C GLN A 140 -27.85 34.08 -14.58
N GLN A 141 -28.09 33.01 -15.34
CA GLN A 141 -28.45 33.09 -16.76
C GLN A 141 -29.76 33.86 -16.98
N ALA A 142 -30.79 33.62 -16.16
CA ALA A 142 -32.04 34.37 -16.21
C ALA A 142 -31.85 35.86 -15.85
N ALA A 143 -30.96 36.16 -14.90
CA ALA A 143 -30.59 37.55 -14.58
C ALA A 143 -29.88 38.26 -15.74
N ILE A 144 -28.96 37.57 -16.45
CA ILE A 144 -28.32 38.09 -17.66
C ILE A 144 -29.36 38.33 -18.77
N ALA A 145 -30.22 37.35 -19.05
CA ALA A 145 -31.27 37.49 -20.06
C ALA A 145 -32.22 38.66 -19.78
N ARG A 146 -32.56 38.91 -18.50
CA ARG A 146 -33.34 40.08 -18.10
C ARG A 146 -32.58 41.39 -18.36
N LEU A 147 -31.29 41.47 -18.02
CA LEU A 147 -30.45 42.65 -18.29
C LEU A 147 -30.28 42.92 -19.80
N GLU A 148 -30.21 41.88 -20.63
CA GLU A 148 -30.15 42.02 -22.10
C GLU A 148 -31.49 42.56 -22.66
N ALA A 149 -32.62 42.11 -22.12
CA ALA A 149 -33.94 42.64 -22.47
C ALA A 149 -34.17 44.08 -21.97
N GLU A 150 -33.72 44.41 -20.75
CA GLU A 150 -33.71 45.79 -20.22
C GLU A 150 -32.88 46.71 -21.14
N GLN A 151 -31.66 46.30 -21.51
CA GLN A 151 -30.78 47.07 -22.38
C GLN A 151 -31.39 47.31 -23.76
N SER A 152 -31.95 46.29 -24.41
CA SER A 152 -32.54 46.44 -25.74
C SER A 152 -33.74 47.39 -25.71
N THR A 153 -34.61 47.26 -24.70
CA THR A 153 -35.79 48.12 -24.52
C THR A 153 -35.40 49.59 -24.32
N GLU A 154 -34.41 49.88 -23.46
CA GLU A 154 -33.92 51.25 -23.24
C GLU A 154 -33.27 51.86 -24.49
N ILE A 155 -32.49 51.06 -25.24
CA ILE A 155 -31.84 51.51 -26.48
C ILE A 155 -32.88 51.87 -27.54
N GLU A 156 -33.91 51.03 -27.75
CA GLU A 156 -34.95 51.31 -28.75
C GLU A 156 -35.82 52.51 -28.36
N ALA A 157 -36.18 52.65 -27.07
CA ALA A 157 -36.91 53.83 -26.58
C ALA A 157 -36.11 55.14 -26.79
N GLN A 158 -34.80 55.12 -26.51
CA GLN A 158 -33.93 56.28 -26.72
C GLN A 158 -33.67 56.57 -28.20
N LYS A 159 -33.57 55.54 -29.06
CA LYS A 159 -33.52 55.72 -30.52
C LYS A 159 -34.79 56.36 -31.07
N ALA A 160 -35.97 55.90 -30.63
CA ALA A 160 -37.26 56.48 -31.02
C ALA A 160 -37.34 57.97 -30.60
N THR A 161 -36.81 58.31 -29.42
CA THR A 161 -36.71 59.70 -28.95
C THR A 161 -35.80 60.54 -29.85
N ILE A 162 -34.64 60.03 -30.25
CA ILE A 162 -33.74 60.72 -31.20
C ILE A 162 -34.42 60.91 -32.57
N ALA A 163 -35.09 59.88 -33.10
CA ALA A 163 -35.80 59.95 -34.37
C ALA A 163 -36.94 61.00 -34.36
N ARG A 164 -37.67 61.12 -33.24
CA ARG A 164 -38.68 62.19 -33.05
C ARG A 164 -38.04 63.57 -33.11
N ILE A 165 -36.94 63.80 -32.36
CA ILE A 165 -36.23 65.09 -32.35
C ILE A 165 -35.67 65.43 -33.75
N GLU A 166 -35.15 64.43 -34.47
CA GLU A 166 -34.68 64.59 -35.85
C GLU A 166 -35.79 64.99 -36.82
N ALA A 167 -36.98 64.39 -36.71
CA ALA A 167 -38.16 64.74 -37.50
C ALA A 167 -38.72 66.14 -37.16
N GLU A 168 -38.83 66.49 -35.87
CA GLU A 168 -39.25 67.82 -35.42
C GLU A 168 -38.29 68.89 -35.93
N ARG A 169 -36.98 68.69 -35.74
CA ARG A 169 -35.93 69.61 -36.22
C ARG A 169 -36.00 69.82 -37.72
N HIS A 170 -36.21 68.76 -38.50
CA HIS A 170 -36.34 68.88 -39.95
C HIS A 170 -37.58 69.70 -40.33
N THR A 171 -38.73 69.37 -39.73
CA THR A 171 -40.01 70.05 -39.98
C THR A 171 -39.94 71.54 -39.65
N GLU A 172 -39.39 71.92 -38.49
CA GLU A 172 -39.21 73.31 -38.08
C GLU A 172 -38.25 74.08 -39.01
N ILE A 173 -37.16 73.45 -39.44
CA ILE A 173 -36.19 74.07 -40.36
C ILE A 173 -36.81 74.32 -41.73
N GLU A 174 -37.56 73.36 -42.31
CA GLU A 174 -38.19 73.55 -43.61
C GLU A 174 -39.34 74.58 -43.54
N ALA A 175 -40.13 74.59 -42.48
CA ALA A 175 -41.15 75.61 -42.25
C ALA A 175 -40.54 77.03 -42.15
N GLN A 176 -39.46 77.18 -41.38
CA GLN A 176 -38.77 78.48 -41.23
C GLN A 176 -38.06 78.91 -42.52
N LYS A 177 -37.50 77.97 -43.31
CA LYS A 177 -36.97 78.27 -44.65
C LYS A 177 -38.05 78.78 -45.60
N ALA A 178 -39.22 78.14 -45.61
CA ALA A 178 -40.35 78.58 -46.44
C ALA A 178 -40.81 80.00 -46.05
N ALA A 179 -40.87 80.31 -44.75
CA ALA A 179 -41.16 81.66 -44.26
C ALA A 179 -40.09 82.69 -44.70
N ILE A 180 -38.80 82.35 -44.59
CA ILE A 180 -37.70 83.18 -45.10
C ILE A 180 -37.86 83.45 -46.59
N GLU A 181 -38.23 82.45 -47.40
CA GLU A 181 -38.39 82.63 -48.85
C GLU A 181 -39.53 83.59 -49.20
N GLN A 182 -40.67 83.50 -48.50
CA GLN A 182 -41.76 84.48 -48.65
C GLN A 182 -41.30 85.91 -48.32
N ILE A 183 -40.52 86.08 -47.24
CA ILE A 183 -39.99 87.40 -46.84
C ILE A 183 -38.97 87.92 -47.87
N LYS A 184 -38.12 87.07 -48.47
CA LYS A 184 -37.23 87.48 -49.58
C LYS A 184 -38.00 88.00 -50.77
N VAL A 185 -39.11 87.36 -51.16
CA VAL A 185 -39.96 87.82 -52.28
C VAL A 185 -40.57 89.18 -51.97
N GLN A 186 -41.05 89.39 -50.74
CA GLN A 186 -41.56 90.69 -50.29
C GLN A 186 -40.48 91.78 -50.30
N LEU A 187 -39.27 91.47 -49.80
CA LEU A 187 -38.11 92.36 -49.82
C LEU A 187 -37.70 92.74 -51.25
N ALA A 188 -37.61 91.77 -52.16
CA ALA A 188 -37.25 92.03 -53.56
C ALA A 188 -38.27 92.95 -54.25
N ASN A 189 -39.57 92.75 -53.99
CA ASN A 189 -40.61 93.67 -54.49
C ASN A 189 -40.49 95.07 -53.89
N ALA A 190 -40.27 95.18 -52.57
CA ALA A 190 -40.09 96.47 -51.89
C ALA A 190 -38.82 97.21 -52.36
N GLU A 191 -37.75 96.49 -52.68
CA GLU A 191 -36.52 97.04 -53.26
C GLU A 191 -36.75 97.60 -54.67
N VAL A 192 -37.46 96.86 -55.53
CA VAL A 192 -37.83 97.31 -56.89
C VAL A 192 -38.73 98.55 -56.83
N GLU A 193 -39.73 98.54 -55.95
CA GLU A 193 -40.58 99.71 -55.70
C GLU A 193 -39.78 100.93 -55.22
N TYR A 194 -38.91 100.77 -54.22
CA TYR A 194 -38.07 101.85 -53.70
C TYR A 194 -37.15 102.43 -54.79
N LYS A 195 -36.47 101.57 -55.58
CA LYS A 195 -35.64 102.00 -56.71
C LYS A 195 -36.45 102.76 -57.76
N ARG A 196 -37.66 102.29 -58.11
CA ARG A 196 -38.54 102.96 -59.09
C ARG A 196 -38.95 104.36 -58.62
N TYR A 197 -39.40 104.49 -57.37
CA TYR A 197 -39.76 105.79 -56.79
C TYR A 197 -38.55 106.71 -56.60
N GLN A 198 -37.34 106.17 -56.39
CA GLN A 198 -36.11 106.95 -56.34
C GLN A 198 -35.77 107.59 -57.69
N THR A 199 -36.04 106.90 -58.81
CA THR A 199 -35.91 107.47 -60.16
C THR A 199 -36.97 108.54 -60.41
N LEU A 200 -38.26 108.22 -60.18
CA LEU A 200 -39.37 109.17 -60.36
C LEU A 200 -39.19 110.45 -59.53
N PHE A 201 -38.59 110.37 -58.34
CA PHE A 201 -38.32 111.55 -57.51
C PHE A 201 -37.23 112.44 -58.10
N LYS A 202 -36.17 111.87 -58.69
CA LYS A 202 -35.13 112.63 -59.41
C LYS A 202 -35.69 113.34 -60.65
N GLU A 203 -36.72 112.76 -61.26
CA GLU A 203 -37.45 113.30 -62.41
C GLU A 203 -38.54 114.31 -62.02
N GLY A 204 -38.75 114.55 -60.72
CA GLY A 204 -39.79 115.47 -60.20
C GLY A 204 -41.23 114.93 -60.25
N ALA A 205 -41.42 113.65 -60.58
CA ALA A 205 -42.72 113.02 -60.86
C ALA A 205 -43.42 112.42 -59.61
N THR A 206 -42.88 112.60 -58.40
CA THR A 206 -43.49 112.09 -57.14
C THR A 206 -43.10 112.95 -55.94
N ALA A 207 -43.92 112.94 -54.89
CA ALA A 207 -43.64 113.60 -53.61
C ALA A 207 -42.53 112.88 -52.80
N ALA A 208 -41.78 113.64 -52.01
CA ALA A 208 -40.72 113.12 -51.13
C ALA A 208 -41.26 112.12 -50.09
N SER A 209 -42.42 112.40 -49.49
CA SER A 209 -43.08 111.52 -48.51
C SER A 209 -43.42 110.14 -49.08
N LEU A 210 -43.74 110.04 -50.38
CA LEU A 210 -43.97 108.75 -51.04
C LEU A 210 -42.66 107.96 -51.19
N LEU A 211 -41.55 108.62 -51.52
CA LEU A 211 -40.23 107.98 -51.58
C LEU A 211 -39.80 107.47 -50.20
N ASP A 212 -39.97 108.27 -49.14
CA ASP A 212 -39.60 107.89 -47.78
C ASP A 212 -40.48 106.74 -47.25
N ASN A 213 -41.78 106.71 -47.58
CA ASN A 213 -42.65 105.58 -47.28
C ASN A 213 -42.18 104.28 -47.97
N LYS A 214 -41.73 104.35 -49.23
CA LYS A 214 -41.16 103.18 -49.94
C LYS A 214 -39.80 102.77 -49.37
N ARG A 215 -38.96 103.73 -48.93
CA ARG A 215 -37.70 103.45 -48.22
C ARG A 215 -37.97 102.69 -46.92
N LEU A 216 -38.94 103.16 -46.13
CA LEU A 216 -39.34 102.51 -44.88
C LEU A 216 -39.81 101.08 -45.13
N ALA A 217 -40.68 100.86 -46.12
CA ALA A 217 -41.17 99.52 -46.47
C ALA A 217 -40.02 98.55 -46.85
N PHE A 218 -39.03 99.00 -47.64
CA PHE A 218 -37.83 98.22 -47.94
C PHE A 218 -37.01 97.90 -46.68
N GLN A 219 -36.78 98.90 -45.82
CA GLN A 219 -36.04 98.72 -44.55
C GLN A 219 -36.77 97.75 -43.60
N THR A 220 -38.10 97.84 -43.47
CA THR A 220 -38.91 96.92 -42.67
C THR A 220 -38.80 95.49 -43.19
N ALA A 221 -38.94 95.25 -44.50
CA ALA A 221 -38.80 93.93 -45.09
C ALA A 221 -37.37 93.36 -44.90
N GLN A 222 -36.34 94.21 -44.93
CA GLN A 222 -34.96 93.79 -44.68
C GLN A 222 -34.76 93.36 -43.21
N GLN A 223 -35.36 94.07 -42.25
CA GLN A 223 -35.28 93.66 -40.84
C GLN A 223 -36.07 92.38 -40.57
N GLN A 224 -37.23 92.20 -41.18
CA GLN A 224 -38.00 90.94 -41.11
C GLN A 224 -37.18 89.76 -41.66
N LEU A 225 -36.41 89.96 -42.74
CA LEU A 225 -35.52 88.91 -43.26
C LEU A 225 -34.39 88.58 -42.27
N ASN A 226 -33.76 89.59 -41.67
CA ASN A 226 -32.70 89.42 -40.68
C ASN A 226 -33.22 88.66 -39.43
N GLU A 227 -34.40 89.02 -38.95
CA GLU A 227 -35.07 88.35 -37.82
C GLU A 227 -35.39 86.89 -38.15
N ALA A 228 -35.98 86.63 -39.32
CA ALA A 228 -36.31 85.28 -39.76
C ALA A 228 -35.07 84.39 -39.93
N GLN A 229 -33.95 84.94 -40.42
CA GLN A 229 -32.66 84.24 -40.51
C GLN A 229 -32.05 83.97 -39.13
N ALA A 230 -32.11 84.94 -38.20
CA ALA A 230 -31.68 84.75 -36.81
C ALA A 230 -32.50 83.66 -36.12
N ASN A 231 -33.83 83.62 -36.36
CA ASN A 231 -34.71 82.58 -35.85
C ASN A 231 -34.36 81.19 -36.41
N LEU A 232 -34.07 81.07 -37.71
CA LEU A 232 -33.60 79.80 -38.29
C LEU A 232 -32.31 79.31 -37.62
N LYS A 233 -31.33 80.21 -37.44
CA LYS A 233 -30.06 79.88 -36.76
C LYS A 233 -30.27 79.44 -35.31
N ARG A 234 -31.22 80.08 -34.60
CA ARG A 234 -31.64 79.71 -33.25
C ARG A 234 -32.22 78.30 -33.22
N ILE A 235 -33.20 77.99 -34.08
CA ILE A 235 -33.81 76.65 -34.22
C ILE A 235 -32.75 75.58 -34.52
N GLN A 236 -31.86 75.85 -35.48
CA GLN A 236 -30.77 74.94 -35.85
C GLN A 236 -29.84 74.63 -34.66
N THR A 237 -29.54 75.65 -33.84
CA THR A 237 -28.65 75.51 -32.69
C THR A 237 -29.34 74.79 -31.54
N SER A 238 -30.55 75.19 -31.15
CA SER A 238 -31.26 74.60 -30.01
C SER A 238 -31.63 73.13 -30.26
N ARG A 239 -32.21 72.81 -31.42
CA ARG A 239 -32.51 71.42 -31.79
C ARG A 239 -31.25 70.60 -32.07
N GLY A 240 -30.16 71.23 -32.47
CA GLY A 240 -28.85 70.58 -32.60
C GLY A 240 -28.26 70.19 -31.24
N GLN A 241 -28.43 71.02 -30.21
CA GLN A 241 -28.03 70.72 -28.83
C GLN A 241 -28.87 69.59 -28.24
N GLU A 242 -30.21 69.68 -28.32
CA GLU A 242 -31.16 68.65 -27.85
C GLU A 242 -30.83 67.26 -28.45
N LEU A 243 -30.56 67.20 -29.76
CA LEU A 243 -30.18 65.99 -30.48
C LEU A 243 -28.82 65.43 -30.01
N ASN A 244 -27.84 66.30 -29.75
CA ASN A 244 -26.53 65.88 -29.21
C ASN A 244 -26.65 65.33 -27.79
N GLU A 245 -27.48 65.94 -26.93
CA GLU A 245 -27.76 65.47 -25.57
C GLU A 245 -28.49 64.12 -25.57
N ALA A 246 -29.46 63.93 -26.46
CA ALA A 246 -30.16 62.66 -26.65
C ALA A 246 -29.21 61.55 -27.13
N ARG A 247 -28.28 61.85 -28.05
CA ARG A 247 -27.22 60.92 -28.50
C ARG A 247 -26.18 60.62 -27.42
N ALA A 248 -25.80 61.61 -26.60
CA ALA A 248 -24.91 61.42 -25.45
C ALA A 248 -25.56 60.52 -24.39
N THR A 249 -26.87 60.67 -24.16
CA THR A 249 -27.64 59.82 -23.26
C THR A 249 -27.74 58.38 -23.78
N LEU A 250 -27.97 58.16 -25.08
CA LEU A 250 -27.90 56.82 -25.69
C LEU A 250 -26.54 56.14 -25.47
N ARG A 251 -25.44 56.86 -25.71
CA ARG A 251 -24.08 56.34 -25.44
C ARG A 251 -23.89 55.98 -23.96
N ARG A 252 -24.41 56.80 -23.04
CA ARG A 252 -24.35 56.54 -21.60
C ARG A 252 -25.08 55.25 -21.21
N ILE A 253 -26.29 55.04 -21.74
CA ILE A 253 -27.09 53.81 -21.57
C ILE A 253 -26.34 52.60 -22.12
N GLN A 254 -25.80 52.70 -23.34
CA GLN A 254 -25.02 51.62 -23.95
C GLN A 254 -23.82 51.22 -23.10
N THR A 255 -23.02 52.19 -22.62
CA THR A 255 -21.86 51.94 -21.77
C THR A 255 -22.23 51.40 -20.39
N SER A 256 -23.24 51.95 -19.71
CA SER A 256 -23.63 51.47 -18.38
C SER A 256 -24.21 50.06 -18.42
N ARG A 257 -25.13 49.78 -19.36
CA ARG A 257 -25.76 48.46 -19.51
C ARG A 257 -24.77 47.39 -20.01
N SER A 258 -23.87 47.73 -20.92
CA SER A 258 -22.83 46.77 -21.35
C SER A 258 -21.84 46.44 -20.23
N GLN A 259 -21.49 47.39 -19.37
CA GLN A 259 -20.66 47.13 -18.18
C GLN A 259 -21.38 46.26 -17.15
N GLN A 260 -22.68 46.49 -16.90
CA GLN A 260 -23.51 45.62 -16.05
C GLN A 260 -23.57 44.18 -16.59
N LEU A 261 -23.77 44.01 -17.90
CA LEU A 261 -23.77 42.69 -18.54
C LEU A 261 -22.40 42.01 -18.47
N LYS A 262 -21.31 42.76 -18.65
CA LYS A 262 -19.95 42.23 -18.50
C LYS A 262 -19.69 41.75 -17.07
N GLN A 263 -20.15 42.49 -16.07
CA GLN A 263 -20.08 42.08 -14.66
C GLN A 263 -20.92 40.82 -14.40
N ALA A 264 -22.18 40.79 -14.85
CA ALA A 264 -23.07 39.64 -14.67
C ALA A 264 -22.54 38.36 -15.35
N LYS A 265 -21.91 38.49 -16.53
CA LYS A 265 -21.25 37.38 -17.24
C LYS A 265 -19.99 36.91 -16.51
N ALA A 266 -19.14 37.81 -16.04
CA ALA A 266 -17.98 37.44 -15.21
C ALA A 266 -18.39 36.74 -13.89
N THR A 267 -19.51 37.14 -13.28
CA THR A 267 -20.08 36.43 -12.12
C THR A 267 -20.58 35.03 -12.50
N LEU A 268 -21.20 34.86 -13.68
CA LEU A 268 -21.58 33.53 -14.18
C LEU A 268 -20.34 32.63 -14.39
N ASP A 269 -19.29 33.17 -15.00
CA ASP A 269 -18.03 32.45 -15.23
C ASP A 269 -17.41 32.01 -13.90
N GLN A 270 -17.37 32.90 -12.90
CA GLN A 270 -16.88 32.59 -11.54
C GLN A 270 -17.74 31.54 -10.82
N ILE A 271 -19.06 31.54 -11.02
CA ILE A 271 -19.97 30.51 -10.46
C ILE A 271 -19.73 29.16 -11.16
N ALA A 272 -19.53 29.15 -12.48
CA ALA A 272 -19.31 27.94 -13.26
C ALA A 272 -17.89 27.36 -13.15
N GLU A 273 -16.92 28.13 -12.63
CA GLU A 273 -15.52 27.71 -12.54
C GLU A 273 -15.29 26.59 -11.50
N VAL A 274 -14.97 25.39 -11.99
CA VAL A 274 -14.43 24.30 -11.16
C VAL A 274 -12.90 24.41 -11.13
N ARG A 275 -12.35 24.88 -10.02
CA ARG A 275 -10.91 25.14 -9.88
C ARG A 275 -10.13 23.82 -9.79
N SER A 276 -9.09 23.69 -10.61
CA SER A 276 -8.22 22.49 -10.64
C SER A 276 -7.43 22.25 -9.35
N VAL A 277 -7.29 23.27 -8.50
CA VAL A 277 -6.68 23.14 -7.16
C VAL A 277 -7.63 22.42 -6.21
N ASP A 278 -8.91 22.79 -6.22
CA ASP A 278 -9.94 22.23 -5.33
C ASP A 278 -10.20 20.76 -5.67
N VAL A 279 -10.25 20.42 -6.97
CA VAL A 279 -10.34 19.02 -7.45
C VAL A 279 -9.13 18.20 -7.02
N ARG A 280 -7.91 18.76 -7.06
CA ARG A 280 -6.70 18.07 -6.58
C ARG A 280 -6.68 17.89 -5.07
N SER A 281 -7.16 18.87 -4.29
CA SER A 281 -7.31 18.74 -2.84
C SER A 281 -8.29 17.62 -2.47
N ALA A 282 -9.47 17.60 -3.10
CA ALA A 282 -10.46 16.55 -2.87
C ALA A 282 -9.99 15.17 -3.37
N GLN A 283 -9.15 15.10 -4.42
CA GLN A 283 -8.51 13.85 -4.84
C GLN A 283 -7.50 13.36 -3.78
N ALA A 284 -6.68 14.24 -3.22
CA ALA A 284 -5.74 13.88 -2.15
C ALA A 284 -6.48 13.39 -0.89
N GLU A 285 -7.65 13.95 -0.56
CA GLU A 285 -8.52 13.43 0.50
C GLU A 285 -9.01 11.99 0.23
N VAL A 286 -9.39 11.68 -1.02
CA VAL A 286 -9.74 10.32 -1.45
C VAL A 286 -8.54 9.37 -1.33
N ASP A 287 -7.36 9.78 -1.80
CA ASP A 287 -6.15 8.97 -1.78
C ASP A 287 -5.71 8.67 -0.34
N ASN A 288 -5.79 9.66 0.56
CA ASN A 288 -5.56 9.50 2.00
C ASN A 288 -6.56 8.54 2.64
N ALA A 289 -7.85 8.63 2.30
CA ALA A 289 -8.87 7.72 2.80
C ALA A 289 -8.64 6.27 2.31
N ILE A 290 -8.20 6.09 1.06
CA ILE A 290 -7.84 4.78 0.49
C ILE A 290 -6.60 4.20 1.18
N ALA A 291 -5.59 5.03 1.49
CA ALA A 291 -4.42 4.60 2.25
C ALA A 291 -4.80 4.12 3.66
N ALA A 292 -5.66 4.86 4.36
CA ALA A 292 -6.18 4.46 5.68
C ALA A 292 -7.02 3.17 5.63
N LEU A 293 -7.82 2.98 4.58
CA LEU A 293 -8.53 1.72 4.33
C LEU A 293 -7.56 0.56 4.08
N LYS A 294 -6.50 0.76 3.30
CA LYS A 294 -5.48 -0.27 3.07
C LYS A 294 -4.75 -0.65 4.37
N GLN A 295 -4.46 0.32 5.23
CA GLN A 295 -3.84 0.07 6.53
C GLN A 295 -4.75 -0.76 7.44
N THR A 296 -6.01 -0.36 7.62
CA THR A 296 -6.98 -1.11 8.45
C THR A 296 -7.24 -2.52 7.90
N GLN A 297 -7.29 -2.70 6.58
CA GLN A 297 -7.35 -4.03 5.96
C GLN A 297 -6.10 -4.88 6.24
N THR A 298 -4.93 -4.27 6.26
CA THR A 298 -3.67 -4.96 6.59
C THR A 298 -3.68 -5.41 8.06
N ASN A 299 -4.13 -4.55 8.97
CA ASN A 299 -4.29 -4.89 10.39
C ASN A 299 -5.31 -6.03 10.58
N LEU A 300 -6.47 -5.98 9.90
CA LEU A 300 -7.46 -7.07 9.94
C LEU A 300 -6.90 -8.40 9.40
N ASN A 301 -6.05 -8.36 8.38
CA ASN A 301 -5.39 -9.57 7.86
C ASN A 301 -4.39 -10.18 8.86
N GLN A 302 -3.76 -9.36 9.72
CA GLN A 302 -2.83 -9.81 10.76
C GLN A 302 -3.51 -10.57 11.91
N VAL A 303 -4.82 -10.43 12.07
CA VAL A 303 -5.64 -11.21 13.04
C VAL A 303 -5.66 -12.71 12.72
N TYR A 304 -5.49 -13.07 11.45
CA TYR A 304 -5.49 -14.46 11.00
C TYR A 304 -4.07 -15.01 11.07
N ILE A 305 -3.74 -15.63 12.20
CA ILE A 305 -2.43 -16.24 12.42
C ILE A 305 -2.31 -17.49 11.55
N ARG A 306 -1.24 -17.53 10.75
CA ARG A 306 -0.99 -18.58 9.74
C ARG A 306 0.31 -19.31 10.03
N ALA A 307 0.36 -20.59 9.67
CA ALA A 307 1.60 -21.36 9.73
C ALA A 307 2.63 -20.80 8.71
N PRO A 308 3.86 -20.43 9.13
CA PRO A 308 4.88 -19.89 8.22
C PRO A 308 5.44 -20.95 7.27
N MET A 309 5.41 -22.23 7.66
CA MET A 309 5.81 -23.37 6.84
C MET A 309 4.82 -24.52 6.97
N ALA A 310 4.93 -25.52 6.08
CA ALA A 310 4.29 -26.81 6.30
C ALA A 310 5.06 -27.60 7.37
N GLY A 311 4.34 -28.33 8.23
CA GLY A 311 4.92 -29.08 9.34
C GLY A 311 3.84 -29.66 10.25
N ARG A 312 4.26 -30.11 11.44
CA ARG A 312 3.37 -30.64 12.49
C ARG A 312 3.41 -29.72 13.72
N ILE A 313 2.25 -29.54 14.36
CA ILE A 313 2.15 -28.82 15.63
C ILE A 313 2.80 -29.67 16.73
N LEU A 314 3.90 -29.19 17.32
CA LEU A 314 4.57 -29.89 18.42
C LEU A 314 3.90 -29.59 19.76
N LYS A 315 3.56 -28.32 19.99
CA LYS A 315 3.05 -27.82 21.28
C LYS A 315 2.16 -26.61 21.09
N ILE A 316 1.14 -26.47 21.94
CA ILE A 316 0.28 -25.28 22.02
C ILE A 316 0.58 -24.52 23.32
N HIS A 317 1.09 -23.29 23.20
CA HIS A 317 1.40 -22.42 24.33
C HIS A 317 0.20 -21.57 24.75
N THR A 318 -0.56 -21.02 23.79
CA THR A 318 -1.70 -20.13 24.07
C THR A 318 -3.03 -20.81 23.69
N ARG A 319 -3.99 -20.85 24.63
CA ARG A 319 -5.33 -21.42 24.46
C ARG A 319 -6.39 -20.33 24.18
N PRO A 320 -7.55 -20.67 23.60
CA PRO A 320 -8.66 -19.72 23.45
C PRO A 320 -9.02 -19.00 24.77
N GLY A 321 -9.28 -17.69 24.69
CA GLY A 321 -9.51 -16.77 25.80
C GLY A 321 -8.25 -16.23 26.50
N ALA A 322 -7.10 -16.88 26.31
CA ALA A 322 -5.83 -16.46 26.91
C ALA A 322 -5.12 -15.36 26.10
N LYS A 323 -4.37 -14.52 26.81
CA LYS A 323 -3.45 -13.53 26.22
C LYS A 323 -2.22 -14.24 25.66
N ILE A 324 -1.74 -13.81 24.50
CA ILE A 324 -0.49 -14.30 23.91
C ILE A 324 0.70 -13.82 24.75
N SER A 325 1.63 -14.73 25.02
CA SER A 325 2.92 -14.47 25.68
C SER A 325 4.08 -14.57 24.69
N ASP A 326 5.28 -14.22 25.13
CA ASP A 326 6.54 -14.26 24.36
C ASP A 326 6.82 -15.64 23.73
N SER A 327 6.28 -16.73 24.29
CA SER A 327 6.35 -18.09 23.72
C SER A 327 5.47 -18.31 22.49
N GLY A 328 4.65 -17.33 22.10
CA GLY A 328 3.74 -17.39 20.96
C GLY A 328 2.50 -18.25 21.20
N ILE A 329 1.90 -18.74 20.11
CA ILE A 329 0.66 -19.51 20.14
C ILE A 329 0.96 -21.01 20.04
N VAL A 330 1.77 -21.42 19.07
CA VAL A 330 2.15 -22.83 18.83
C VAL A 330 3.60 -22.96 18.37
N GLU A 331 4.18 -24.14 18.56
CA GLU A 331 5.44 -24.56 17.94
C GLU A 331 5.17 -25.45 16.72
N ILE A 332 5.83 -25.17 15.59
CA ILE A 332 5.73 -25.96 14.35
C ILE A 332 7.10 -26.46 13.93
N ALA A 333 7.20 -27.74 13.55
CA ALA A 333 8.42 -28.29 12.98
C ALA A 333 8.16 -29.32 11.86
N GLN A 334 9.19 -29.58 11.06
CA GLN A 334 9.14 -30.57 9.98
C GLN A 334 9.55 -31.95 10.48
N THR A 335 8.60 -32.67 11.09
CA THR A 335 8.82 -34.01 11.67
C THR A 335 8.87 -35.15 10.63
N ASP A 336 8.64 -34.85 9.34
CA ASP A 336 8.66 -35.86 8.27
C ASP A 336 10.10 -36.34 7.97
N GLN A 337 11.11 -35.53 8.31
CA GLN A 337 12.52 -35.87 8.28
C GLN A 337 13.15 -35.50 9.63
N MET A 338 13.65 -36.51 10.35
CA MET A 338 14.26 -36.34 11.66
C MET A 338 15.79 -36.43 11.54
N LEU A 339 16.49 -35.80 12.47
CA LEU A 339 17.93 -35.91 12.64
C LEU A 339 18.28 -36.19 14.11
N VAL A 340 19.53 -36.56 14.34
CA VAL A 340 20.12 -36.66 15.67
C VAL A 340 21.23 -35.65 15.79
N VAL A 341 21.14 -34.76 16.77
CA VAL A 341 22.26 -33.91 17.18
C VAL A 341 23.09 -34.71 18.18
N ALA A 342 24.21 -35.26 17.73
CA ALA A 342 25.13 -36.06 18.54
C ALA A 342 26.28 -35.18 19.07
N GLU A 343 26.46 -35.16 20.38
CA GLU A 343 27.51 -34.41 21.07
C GLU A 343 28.80 -35.25 21.11
N VAL A 344 29.59 -35.20 20.03
CA VAL A 344 30.83 -35.97 19.89
C VAL A 344 31.98 -35.26 20.60
N TYR A 345 32.76 -35.99 21.41
CA TYR A 345 33.87 -35.38 22.15
C TYR A 345 34.96 -34.79 21.23
N GLN A 346 35.56 -33.69 21.66
CA GLN A 346 36.66 -33.01 20.96
C GLN A 346 37.85 -33.93 20.64
N THR A 347 38.07 -34.99 21.44
CA THR A 347 39.10 -36.03 21.22
C THR A 347 38.82 -36.96 20.04
N ASP A 348 37.55 -37.08 19.65
CA ASP A 348 37.08 -38.08 18.70
C ASP A 348 36.54 -37.47 17.40
N ILE A 349 36.16 -36.19 17.42
CA ILE A 349 35.65 -35.46 16.25
C ILE A 349 36.59 -35.53 15.03
N GLY A 350 37.91 -35.56 15.24
CA GLY A 350 38.90 -35.69 14.17
C GLY A 350 38.77 -36.97 13.33
N LYS A 351 38.08 -37.99 13.86
CA LYS A 351 37.81 -39.28 13.22
C LYS A 351 36.47 -39.30 12.45
N VAL A 352 35.59 -38.33 12.70
CA VAL A 352 34.25 -38.24 12.08
C VAL A 352 34.34 -37.52 10.73
N ARG A 353 33.58 -38.00 9.74
CA ARG A 353 33.49 -37.45 8.37
C ARG A 353 32.05 -37.45 7.88
N LEU A 354 31.73 -36.49 7.01
CA LEU A 354 30.45 -36.44 6.30
C LEU A 354 30.24 -37.74 5.50
N GLY A 355 29.02 -38.27 5.50
CA GLY A 355 28.66 -39.51 4.82
C GLY A 355 28.89 -40.80 5.62
N GLN A 356 29.52 -40.76 6.80
CA GLN A 356 29.63 -41.94 7.67
C GLN A 356 28.26 -42.41 8.14
N GLN A 357 28.08 -43.74 8.17
CA GLN A 357 26.89 -44.39 8.70
C GLN A 357 26.90 -44.38 10.23
N ALA A 358 25.75 -44.10 10.83
CA ALA A 358 25.56 -44.11 12.27
C ALA A 358 24.38 -45.01 12.66
N VAL A 359 24.53 -45.69 13.79
CA VAL A 359 23.48 -46.50 14.42
C VAL A 359 23.02 -45.77 15.68
N ILE A 360 21.71 -45.63 15.85
CA ILE A 360 21.10 -44.87 16.95
C ILE A 360 20.18 -45.80 17.75
N THR A 361 20.32 -45.76 19.08
CA THR A 361 19.56 -46.58 20.02
C THR A 361 19.01 -45.75 21.17
N SER A 362 17.90 -46.20 21.75
CA SER A 362 17.31 -45.64 22.97
C SER A 362 16.49 -46.70 23.69
N ASN A 363 16.26 -46.51 24.98
CA ASN A 363 15.37 -47.38 25.75
C ASN A 363 13.88 -47.11 25.46
N THR A 364 13.57 -46.01 24.77
CA THR A 364 12.20 -45.52 24.53
C THR A 364 11.57 -46.06 23.25
N PHE A 365 12.34 -46.61 22.31
CA PHE A 365 11.83 -47.26 21.09
C PHE A 365 12.51 -48.61 20.85
N PRO A 366 11.80 -49.63 20.31
CA PRO A 366 12.39 -50.92 20.02
C PRO A 366 13.23 -50.89 18.74
N GLY A 367 14.39 -51.57 18.78
CA GLY A 367 15.30 -51.74 17.64
C GLY A 367 16.26 -50.57 17.43
N GLU A 368 17.11 -50.71 16.43
CA GLU A 368 18.04 -49.65 16.00
C GLU A 368 17.37 -48.71 14.97
N LEU A 369 17.83 -47.47 14.92
CA LEU A 369 17.63 -46.56 13.80
C LEU A 369 18.96 -46.36 13.05
N ARG A 370 18.87 -46.05 11.77
CA ARG A 370 20.00 -45.75 10.90
C ARG A 370 19.93 -44.30 10.41
N GLY A 371 21.12 -43.75 10.18
CA GLY A 371 21.27 -42.42 9.63
C GLY A 371 22.68 -42.16 9.15
N THR A 372 22.85 -41.04 8.46
CA THR A 372 24.12 -40.65 7.84
C THR A 372 24.57 -39.29 8.38
N VAL A 373 25.85 -39.16 8.72
CA VAL A 373 26.45 -37.88 9.15
C VAL A 373 26.29 -36.84 8.03
N SER A 374 25.45 -35.83 8.27
CA SER A 374 25.08 -34.80 7.29
C SER A 374 25.75 -33.46 7.56
N GLU A 375 26.10 -33.16 8.81
CA GLU A 375 26.77 -31.92 9.21
C GLU A 375 27.72 -32.18 10.38
N ILE A 376 28.86 -31.49 10.41
CA ILE A 376 29.78 -31.45 11.54
C ILE A 376 29.90 -29.99 11.97
N GLY A 377 29.57 -29.71 13.22
CA GLY A 377 29.55 -28.35 13.76
C GLY A 377 30.93 -27.69 13.78
N TRP A 378 30.95 -26.38 13.57
CA TRP A 378 32.17 -25.57 13.57
C TRP A 378 32.58 -25.08 14.97
N GLN A 379 31.70 -25.23 15.96
CA GLN A 379 31.90 -24.74 17.33
C GLN A 379 32.15 -25.90 18.30
N VAL A 380 33.11 -25.71 19.20
CA VAL A 380 33.29 -26.55 20.38
C VAL A 380 32.48 -25.95 21.53
N SER A 381 31.48 -26.68 22.01
CA SER A 381 30.57 -26.28 23.09
C SER A 381 30.79 -27.14 24.34
N ARG A 382 30.25 -26.70 25.48
CA ARG A 382 30.09 -27.57 26.66
C ARG A 382 28.99 -28.60 26.38
N GLN A 383 29.17 -29.82 26.86
CA GLN A 383 28.18 -30.89 26.75
C GLN A 383 26.87 -30.49 27.46
N ASN A 384 25.73 -30.72 26.79
CA ASN A 384 24.38 -30.40 27.28
C ASN A 384 23.49 -31.65 27.41
N VAL A 385 23.86 -32.79 26.79
CA VAL A 385 23.16 -34.08 26.97
C VAL A 385 23.93 -34.97 27.95
N PHE A 386 23.34 -35.28 29.10
CA PHE A 386 23.97 -36.03 30.20
C PHE A 386 23.42 -37.45 30.31
N SER A 387 24.25 -38.41 30.75
CA SER A 387 23.81 -39.80 30.99
C SER A 387 23.13 -40.01 32.35
N ASN A 388 23.05 -38.96 33.18
CA ASN A 388 22.49 -38.97 34.54
C ASN A 388 23.19 -39.97 35.49
N GLN A 389 24.47 -40.27 35.24
CA GLN A 389 25.26 -41.19 36.06
C GLN A 389 26.04 -40.44 37.15
N PRO A 390 26.03 -40.92 38.42
CA PRO A 390 26.85 -40.33 39.48
C PRO A 390 28.34 -40.34 39.12
N GLY A 391 28.98 -39.16 39.15
CA GLY A 391 30.40 -38.99 38.80
C GLY A 391 30.67 -38.56 37.34
N GLU A 392 29.64 -38.25 36.55
CA GLU A 392 29.80 -37.68 35.21
C GLU A 392 30.48 -36.29 35.26
N ASN A 393 31.63 -36.15 34.57
CA ASN A 393 32.37 -34.89 34.54
C ASN A 393 31.68 -33.86 33.62
N LEU A 394 31.24 -32.74 34.20
CA LEU A 394 30.42 -31.72 33.55
C LEU A 394 31.22 -30.71 32.70
N ASP A 395 32.56 -30.72 32.73
CA ASP A 395 33.39 -29.78 31.93
C ASP A 395 33.90 -30.40 30.61
N ARG A 396 33.11 -31.32 30.03
CA ARG A 396 33.40 -31.97 28.75
C ARG A 396 33.13 -31.03 27.58
N ARG A 397 34.06 -31.04 26.62
CA ARG A 397 34.00 -30.30 25.37
C ARG A 397 33.56 -31.20 24.22
N VAL A 398 32.49 -30.80 23.55
CA VAL A 398 31.85 -31.55 22.46
C VAL A 398 31.72 -30.68 21.20
N VAL A 399 31.59 -31.35 20.07
CA VAL A 399 31.18 -30.77 18.80
C VAL A 399 29.89 -31.46 18.39
N GLU A 400 28.86 -30.67 18.09
CA GLU A 400 27.58 -31.20 17.61
C GLU A 400 27.75 -31.76 16.19
N VAL A 401 27.37 -33.02 15.98
CA VAL A 401 27.36 -33.71 14.69
C VAL A 401 25.92 -34.05 14.37
N LYS A 402 25.38 -33.51 13.27
CA LYS A 402 24.02 -33.82 12.83
C LYS A 402 24.04 -35.06 11.97
N ILE A 403 23.21 -36.03 12.34
CA ILE A 403 23.03 -37.31 11.66
C ILE A 403 21.60 -37.33 11.11
N ARG A 404 21.42 -37.21 9.80
CA ARG A 404 20.11 -37.33 9.17
C ARG A 404 19.65 -38.78 9.23
N LEU A 405 18.49 -39.05 9.83
CA LEU A 405 17.93 -40.40 9.90
C LEU A 405 17.36 -40.85 8.55
N ASP A 406 17.33 -42.16 8.30
CA ASP A 406 16.68 -42.70 7.10
C ASP A 406 15.16 -42.36 7.11
N PRO A 407 14.48 -42.21 5.96
CA PRO A 407 13.10 -41.74 5.91
C PRO A 407 12.08 -42.64 6.65
N GLU A 408 12.28 -43.96 6.66
CA GLU A 408 11.42 -44.88 7.41
C GLU A 408 11.68 -44.82 8.92
N ASP A 409 12.93 -44.59 9.33
CA ASP A 409 13.29 -44.42 10.73
C ASP A 409 12.87 -43.06 11.29
N SER A 410 12.87 -42.01 10.45
CA SER A 410 12.30 -40.70 10.79
C SER A 410 10.82 -40.80 11.19
N LYS A 411 10.01 -41.55 10.42
CA LYS A 411 8.59 -41.81 10.74
C LYS A 411 8.41 -42.55 12.07
N ARG A 412 9.31 -43.49 12.41
CA ARG A 412 9.25 -44.24 13.68
C ARG A 412 9.43 -43.34 14.90
N VAL A 413 10.12 -42.20 14.75
CA VAL A 413 10.45 -41.28 15.86
C VAL A 413 9.91 -39.86 15.69
N GLU A 414 8.97 -39.63 14.76
CA GLU A 414 8.39 -38.32 14.43
C GLU A 414 7.69 -37.61 15.63
N ARG A 415 7.46 -38.33 16.73
CA ARG A 415 6.84 -37.84 17.97
C ARG A 415 7.82 -37.70 19.15
N LEU A 416 9.10 -37.96 18.92
CA LEU A 416 10.13 -38.10 19.97
C LEU A 416 11.17 -36.98 19.91
N THR A 417 10.78 -35.78 19.48
CA THR A 417 11.62 -34.57 19.54
C THR A 417 12.14 -34.34 20.96
N ASN A 418 13.42 -33.96 21.08
CA ASN A 418 14.20 -33.83 22.31
C ASN A 418 14.41 -35.14 23.09
N LEU A 419 14.06 -36.32 22.55
CA LEU A 419 14.41 -37.59 23.15
C LEU A 419 15.93 -37.82 23.12
N GLN A 420 16.48 -38.17 24.28
CA GLN A 420 17.86 -38.61 24.42
C GLN A 420 18.10 -39.99 23.76
N VAL A 421 19.17 -40.07 22.98
CA VAL A 421 19.59 -41.28 22.26
C VAL A 421 21.10 -41.51 22.42
N GLN A 422 21.52 -42.76 22.23
CA GLN A 422 22.93 -43.12 22.05
C GLN A 422 23.20 -43.29 20.57
N THR A 423 24.32 -42.74 20.09
CA THR A 423 24.74 -42.82 18.69
C THR A 423 26.10 -43.51 18.60
N ALA A 424 26.27 -44.33 17.56
CA ALA A 424 27.52 -45.01 17.26
C ALA A 424 27.86 -44.83 15.77
N ILE A 425 28.76 -43.89 15.48
CA ILE A 425 29.23 -43.55 14.14
C ILE A 425 30.32 -44.54 13.72
N ALA A 426 30.19 -45.15 12.54
CA ALA A 426 31.22 -46.01 11.97
C ALA A 426 32.43 -45.18 11.50
N LEU A 427 33.65 -45.65 11.81
CA LEU A 427 34.90 -45.00 11.37
C LEU A 427 35.32 -45.41 9.97
#